data_AF-A0A4Q7FXZ4-F1
#
_entry.id   AF-A0A4Q7FXZ4-F1
#
_cell.length_a   1.000
_cell.length_b   1.000
_cell.length_c   1.000
_cell.angle_alpha   90.00
_cell.angle_beta   90.00
_cell.angle_gamma   90.00
#
_symmetry.space_group_name_H-M   'P 1'
#
loop_
_entity.id
_entity.type
_entity.pdbx_description
1 polymer ?
#
loop_
_entity_poly.entity_id
_entity_poly.type
_entity_poly.pdbx_seq_one_letter_code
_entity_poly.pdbx_strand_id
1 'polypeptide(L)'
;MQKAAGNNIAAEAVDGNDAYESIVSDLMCLIGQVQASLSRIENAIVCETSLASMEAADADIFVLDDVTPRYAVAGAALKACDAGLGAALEFLLEAKAMEHQLN
;
A
#
# COMPACT_ATOMS: atom_id res chain seq x y z
N MET A 1 8.66 -44.65 35.95
CA MET A 1 7.46 -43.82 36.11
C MET A 1 7.89 -42.37 36.27
N GLN A 2 7.17 -41.43 35.62
CA GLN A 2 7.14 -39.97 35.86
C GLN A 2 8.38 -39.12 35.46
N LYS A 3 8.28 -37.93 34.84
CA LYS A 3 7.15 -37.04 34.51
C LYS A 3 7.34 -36.37 33.14
N ALA A 4 6.20 -36.10 32.49
CA ALA A 4 6.06 -35.33 31.27
C ALA A 4 6.44 -33.85 31.49
N ALA A 5 7.14 -33.28 30.52
CA ALA A 5 7.32 -31.84 30.39
C ALA A 5 5.96 -31.22 30.01
N GLY A 6 5.33 -30.56 30.98
CA GLY A 6 4.24 -29.64 30.73
C GLY A 6 4.80 -28.41 30.04
N ASN A 7 4.94 -28.48 28.72
CA ASN A 7 5.24 -27.32 27.90
C ASN A 7 3.93 -26.53 27.78
N ASN A 8 3.66 -25.76 28.84
CA ASN A 8 2.64 -24.71 28.84
C ASN A 8 3.17 -23.61 27.92
N ILE A 9 3.01 -23.83 26.62
CA ILE A 9 2.99 -22.72 25.67
C ILE A 9 1.75 -21.96 26.08
N ALA A 10 1.96 -20.91 26.87
CA ALA A 10 0.99 -19.85 27.02
C ALA A 10 0.67 -19.44 25.58
N ALA A 11 -0.46 -19.93 25.07
CA ALA A 11 -1.18 -19.25 24.03
C ALA A 11 -1.48 -17.90 24.66
N GLU A 12 -0.56 -16.96 24.45
CA GLU A 12 -0.77 -15.56 24.71
C GLU A 12 -2.14 -15.28 24.09
N ALA A 13 -3.09 -14.93 24.96
CA ALA A 13 -4.31 -14.32 24.51
C ALA A 13 -3.84 -13.04 23.81
N VAL A 14 -3.62 -13.14 22.49
CA VAL A 14 -3.54 -12.00 21.61
C VAL A 14 -4.86 -11.30 21.86
N ASP A 15 -4.78 -10.28 22.70
CA ASP A 15 -5.90 -9.44 23.05
C ASP A 15 -6.52 -9.00 21.71
N GLY A 16 -7.81 -9.26 21.51
CA GLY A 16 -8.45 -8.98 20.21
C GLY A 16 -8.26 -7.53 19.77
N ASN A 17 -8.05 -6.64 20.75
CA ASN A 17 -7.71 -5.24 20.55
C ASN A 17 -6.28 -5.03 20.00
N ASP A 18 -5.29 -5.82 20.44
CA ASP A 18 -3.91 -5.78 19.91
C ASP A 18 -3.83 -6.30 18.47
N ALA A 19 -4.55 -7.37 18.15
CA ALA A 19 -4.67 -7.85 16.77
C ALA A 19 -5.33 -6.82 15.85
N TYR A 20 -6.38 -6.15 16.33
CA TYR A 20 -7.07 -5.10 15.58
C TYR A 20 -6.15 -3.91 15.29
N GLU A 21 -5.43 -3.39 16.30
CA GLU A 21 -4.49 -2.28 16.13
C GLU A 21 -3.32 -2.65 15.20
N SER A 22 -2.85 -3.91 15.25
CA SER A 22 -1.85 -4.41 14.30
C SER A 22 -2.37 -4.37 12.86
N ILE A 23 -3.60 -4.83 12.61
CA ILE A 23 -4.19 -4.81 11.26
C ILE A 23 -4.36 -3.38 10.75
N VAL A 24 -4.84 -2.46 11.59
CA VAL A 24 -4.96 -1.03 11.24
C VAL A 24 -3.60 -0.43 10.90
N SER A 25 -2.58 -0.71 11.71
CA SER A 25 -1.21 -0.24 11.49
C SER A 25 -0.62 -0.80 10.18
N ASP A 26 -0.84 -2.08 9.89
CA ASP A 26 -0.40 -2.71 8.65
C ASP A 26 -1.06 -2.08 7.43
N LEU A 27 -2.38 -1.81 7.48
CA LEU A 27 -3.10 -1.12 6.40
C LEU A 27 -2.56 0.29 6.16
N MET A 28 -2.32 1.06 7.23
CA MET A 28 -1.71 2.40 7.11
C MET A 28 -0.31 2.33 6.48
N CYS A 29 0.50 1.34 6.86
CA CYS A 29 1.82 1.12 6.28
C CYS A 29 1.74 0.79 4.79
N LEU A 30 0.83 -0.10 4.39
CA LEU A 30 0.61 -0.47 2.99
C LEU A 30 0.14 0.71 2.14
N ILE A 31 -0.78 1.53 2.65
CA ILE A 31 -1.22 2.77 1.99
C ILE A 31 -0.02 3.69 1.74
N GLY A 32 0.78 3.95 2.78
CA GLY A 32 1.98 4.78 2.64
C GLY A 32 2.97 4.24 1.60
N GLN A 33 3.14 2.92 1.54
CA GLN A 33 4.01 2.28 0.54
C GLN A 33 3.45 2.37 -0.88
N VAL A 34 2.13 2.21 -1.07
CA VAL A 34 1.46 2.38 -2.37
C VAL A 34 1.61 3.81 -2.87
N GLN A 35 1.38 4.80 -1.99
CA GLN A 35 1.56 6.22 -2.30
C GLN A 35 3.01 6.54 -2.68
N ALA A 36 3.98 6.02 -1.92
CA ALA A 36 5.40 6.17 -2.27
C ALA A 36 5.72 5.55 -3.64
N SER A 37 5.10 4.41 -3.99
CA SER A 37 5.27 3.80 -5.31
C SER A 37 4.66 4.65 -6.43
N LEU A 38 3.50 5.28 -6.20
CA LEU A 38 2.90 6.22 -7.15
C LEU A 38 3.82 7.42 -7.41
N SER A 39 4.38 8.02 -6.36
CA SER A 39 5.33 9.12 -6.52
C SER A 39 6.61 8.70 -7.25
N ARG A 40 7.09 7.45 -7.06
CA ARG A 40 8.21 6.91 -7.84
C ARG A 40 7.86 6.77 -9.32
N ILE A 41 6.64 6.35 -9.64
CA ILE A 41 6.17 6.27 -11.03
C ILE A 41 6.10 7.67 -11.65
N GLU A 42 5.53 8.65 -10.95
CA GLU A 42 5.45 10.03 -11.42
C GLU A 42 6.85 10.62 -11.69
N ASN A 43 7.79 10.41 -10.76
CA ASN A 43 9.18 10.82 -10.95
C ASN A 43 9.84 10.10 -12.13
N ALA A 44 9.60 8.79 -12.31
CA ALA A 44 10.13 8.03 -13.44
C ALA A 44 9.62 8.59 -14.78
N ILE A 45 8.33 8.92 -14.88
CA ILE A 45 7.74 9.57 -16.06
C ILE A 45 8.43 10.92 -16.33
N VAL A 46 8.59 11.78 -15.31
CA VAL A 46 9.26 13.09 -15.47
C VAL A 46 10.71 12.93 -15.91
N CYS A 47 11.45 11.98 -15.34
CA CYS A 47 12.83 11.70 -15.73
C CYS A 47 12.93 11.19 -17.18
N GLU A 48 12.09 10.24 -17.57
CA GLU A 48 12.12 9.65 -18.91
C GLU A 48 11.66 10.64 -19.99
N THR A 49 10.64 11.45 -19.71
CA THR A 49 10.19 12.52 -20.63
C THR A 49 11.24 13.62 -20.81
N SER A 50 11.95 14.00 -19.73
CA SER A 50 13.05 14.97 -19.79
C SER A 50 14.24 14.45 -20.61
N LEU A 51 14.62 13.18 -20.41
CA LEU A 51 15.69 12.54 -21.17
C LEU A 51 15.34 12.43 -22.66
N ALA A 52 14.12 11.99 -22.98
CA ALA A 52 13.61 11.96 -24.34
C ALA A 52 13.59 13.35 -24.99
N SER A 53 13.25 14.41 -24.24
CA SER A 53 13.30 15.79 -24.74
C SER A 53 14.71 16.28 -25.05
N MET A 54 15.73 15.82 -24.31
CA MET A 54 17.12 16.21 -24.53
C MET A 54 17.74 15.47 -25.72
N GLU A 55 17.36 14.21 -25.93
CA GLU A 55 17.73 13.41 -27.10
C GLU A 55 17.00 13.88 -28.38
N ALA A 56 15.75 14.34 -28.27
CA ALA A 56 14.98 14.89 -29.39
C ALA A 56 15.50 16.24 -29.92
N ALA A 57 16.29 16.98 -29.14
CA ALA A 57 17.00 18.16 -29.67
C ALA A 57 18.08 17.79 -30.71
N ASP A 58 18.47 16.51 -30.78
CA ASP A 58 19.45 15.95 -31.73
C ASP A 58 18.78 15.08 -32.83
N ALA A 59 17.52 14.65 -32.65
CA ALA A 59 16.76 13.83 -33.60
C ALA A 59 15.29 14.28 -33.76
N ASP A 60 14.89 14.60 -34.99
CA ASP A 60 13.70 15.39 -35.36
C ASP A 60 12.31 14.73 -35.14
N ILE A 61 12.20 13.51 -34.60
CA ILE A 61 10.89 12.86 -34.37
C ILE A 61 10.93 11.94 -33.15
N PHE A 62 10.11 12.21 -32.13
CA PHE A 62 9.84 11.30 -31.02
C PHE A 62 8.35 11.15 -30.75
N VAL A 63 7.87 9.91 -30.64
CA VAL A 63 6.54 9.56 -30.14
C VAL A 63 6.67 9.31 -28.64
N LEU A 64 6.42 10.34 -27.82
CA LEU A 64 6.43 10.22 -26.34
C LEU A 64 5.32 9.31 -25.80
N ASP A 65 4.34 8.95 -26.63
CA ASP A 65 3.18 8.14 -26.25
C ASP A 65 3.52 6.69 -25.91
N ASP A 66 4.74 6.19 -26.17
CA ASP A 66 5.11 4.79 -25.85
C ASP A 66 5.59 4.60 -24.39
N VAL A 67 6.02 5.68 -23.71
CA VAL A 67 6.52 5.62 -22.32
C VAL A 67 5.38 5.73 -21.29
N THR A 68 4.41 6.60 -21.56
CA THR A 68 3.24 6.84 -20.71
C THR A 68 2.35 5.59 -20.51
N PRO A 69 2.14 4.68 -21.46
CA PRO A 69 1.28 3.50 -21.31
C PRO A 69 1.81 2.48 -20.32
N ARG A 70 3.13 2.28 -20.26
CA ARG A 70 3.75 1.29 -19.35
C ARG A 70 3.48 1.65 -17.89
N TYR A 71 3.65 2.93 -17.57
CA TYR A 71 3.41 3.44 -16.24
C TYR A 71 1.92 3.71 -15.96
N ALA A 72 1.11 3.95 -16.99
CA ALA A 72 -0.32 4.16 -16.83
C ALA A 72 -1.03 2.93 -16.25
N VAL A 73 -0.72 1.72 -16.74
CA VAL A 73 -1.32 0.48 -16.22
C VAL A 73 -0.90 0.23 -14.77
N ALA A 74 0.39 0.36 -14.47
CA ALA A 74 0.91 0.20 -13.12
C ALA A 74 0.35 1.25 -12.15
N GLY A 75 0.27 2.52 -12.57
CA GLY A 75 -0.30 3.61 -11.79
C GLY A 75 -1.80 3.44 -11.56
N ALA A 76 -2.56 2.97 -12.55
CA ALA A 76 -3.98 2.67 -12.40
C ALA A 76 -4.22 1.54 -11.39
N ALA A 77 -3.42 0.47 -11.45
CA ALA A 77 -3.50 -0.63 -10.49
C ALA A 77 -3.17 -0.15 -9.06
N LEU A 78 -2.11 0.64 -8.88
CA LEU A 78 -1.75 1.19 -7.57
C LEU A 78 -2.81 2.14 -7.01
N LYS A 79 -3.44 2.98 -7.85
CA LYS A 79 -4.56 3.84 -7.44
C LYS A 79 -5.78 3.03 -7.01
N ALA A 80 -6.08 1.93 -7.70
CA ALA A 80 -7.16 1.02 -7.30
C ALA A 80 -6.85 0.34 -5.95
N CYS A 81 -5.58 -0.05 -5.73
CA CYS A 81 -5.13 -0.57 -4.44
C CYS A 81 -5.25 0.46 -3.32
N ASP A 82 -4.81 1.71 -3.54
CA ASP A 82 -4.90 2.80 -2.56
C ASP A 82 -6.36 3.04 -2.13
N ALA A 83 -7.28 3.11 -3.10
CA ALA A 83 -8.71 3.25 -2.82
C ALA A 83 -9.29 2.05 -2.05
N GLY A 84 -8.91 0.82 -2.42
CA GLY A 84 -9.37 -0.40 -1.74
C GLY A 84 -8.85 -0.51 -0.30
N LEU A 85 -7.58 -0.17 -0.08
CA LEU A 85 -6.97 -0.14 1.25
C LEU A 85 -7.56 0.97 2.12
N GLY A 86 -7.80 2.15 1.55
CA GLY A 86 -8.47 3.26 2.21
C GLY A 86 -9.89 2.88 2.67
N ALA A 87 -10.69 2.30 1.79
CA ALA A 87 -12.03 1.82 2.13
C ALA A 87 -12.02 0.75 3.23
N ALA A 88 -11.04 -0.17 3.21
CA ALA A 88 -10.88 -1.18 4.26
C ALA A 88 -10.53 -0.54 5.61
N LEU A 89 -9.65 0.46 5.62
CA LEU A 89 -9.27 1.20 6.83
C LEU A 89 -10.45 1.99 7.40
N GLU A 90 -11.20 2.71 6.54
CA GLU A 90 -12.40 3.44 6.94
C GLU A 90 -13.44 2.51 7.57
N PHE A 91 -13.72 1.37 6.94
CA PHE A 91 -14.65 0.37 7.47
C PHE A 91 -14.25 -0.12 8.87
N LEU A 92 -12.96 -0.40 9.10
CA LEU A 92 -12.47 -0.81 10.42
C LEU A 92 -12.67 0.31 11.44
N LEU A 93 -12.26 1.54 11.12
CA LEU A 93 -12.41 2.69 12.02
C LEU A 93 -13.87 2.97 12.38
N GLU A 94 -14.79 2.84 11.41
CA GLU A 94 -16.23 2.96 11.65
C GLU A 94 -16.76 1.83 12.53
N ALA A 95 -16.33 0.58 12.29
CA ALA A 95 -16.70 -0.56 13.13
C ALA A 95 -16.31 -0.35 14.59
N LYS A 96 -15.08 0.13 14.83
CA LYS A 96 -14.60 0.47 16.18
C LYS A 96 -15.39 1.62 16.81
N ALA A 97 -15.76 2.64 16.04
CA ALA A 97 -16.56 3.75 16.52
C ALA A 97 -17.97 3.31 16.95
N MET A 98 -18.58 2.36 16.22
CA MET A 98 -19.88 1.78 16.58
C MET A 98 -19.80 0.90 17.83
N GLU A 99 -18.74 0.11 18.00
CA GLU A 99 -18.52 -0.68 19.23
C GLU A 99 -18.41 0.19 20.47
N HIS A 100 -17.77 1.37 20.37
CA HIS A 100 -17.65 2.32 21.48
C HIS A 100 -18.97 3.06 21.77
N GLN A 101 -19.95 3.06 20.86
CA GLN A 101 -21.27 3.65 21.11
C GLN A 101 -22.27 2.67 21.75
N LEU A 102 -21.99 1.36 21.71
CA LEU A 102 -22.87 0.33 22.26
C LEU A 102 -22.53 -0.09 23.70
N ASN A 103 -21.35 0.31 24.21
CA ASN A 103 -20.85 0.04 25.56
C ASN A 103 -20.96 1.28 26.46
#